data_AF-A0A6A3BVH3-F1
#
_entry.id   AF-A0A6A3BVH3-F1
#
_cell.length_a   1.000
_cell.length_b   1.000
_cell.length_c   1.000
_cell.angle_alpha   90.00
_cell.angle_beta   90.00
_cell.angle_gamma   90.00
#
_symmetry.space_group_name_H-M   'P 1'
#
loop_
_entity.id
_entity.type
_entity.pdbx_description
1 polymer ?
#
loop_
_entity_poly.entity_id
_entity_poly.type
_entity_poly.pdbx_seq_one_letter_code
_entity_poly.pdbx_strand_id
1 'polypeptide(L)'
;MPLRNIAVGRPEEATHPDALKAALAEFISTLIFVFAGSGSGMAFNKLTDNGATTPSGLVSASLAHGFALFVAVSVGANISGGHVNPAVTFGAFVGGNITLLRGILYWIAQLLGSTVACLLLKFATGDLGVPAFALSSGVGVSNALVFEIVMTFGLVYTVYATAVDPKRGSLGTIAPLAIGLIVAANILAGGAFDGAS
;
A
#
# COMPACT_ATOMS: atom_id res chain seq x y z
N MET A 1 5.11 -21.39 -11.96
CA MET A 1 3.73 -21.92 -12.03
C MET A 1 3.12 -21.47 -13.34
N PRO A 2 2.42 -22.31 -14.12
CA PRO A 2 1.77 -21.83 -15.33
C PRO A 2 0.62 -20.88 -14.91
N LEU A 3 0.36 -19.84 -15.71
CA LEU A 3 -0.72 -18.83 -15.60
C LEU A 3 -2.15 -19.42 -15.67
N ARG A 4 -2.33 -20.69 -15.34
CA ARG A 4 -3.50 -21.51 -15.65
C ARG A 4 -4.68 -21.26 -14.71
N ASN A 5 -4.53 -20.42 -13.69
CA ASN A 5 -5.50 -20.20 -12.63
C ASN A 5 -6.05 -18.76 -12.56
N ILE A 6 -5.83 -17.93 -13.60
CA ILE A 6 -6.48 -16.62 -13.67
C ILE A 6 -8.00 -16.85 -13.79
N ALA A 7 -8.76 -16.32 -12.83
CA ALA A 7 -10.20 -16.50 -12.75
C ALA A 7 -10.91 -15.14 -12.83
N VAL A 8 -11.93 -15.03 -13.69
CA VAL A 8 -12.74 -13.81 -13.80
C VAL A 8 -13.59 -13.58 -12.54
N GLY A 9 -14.06 -14.66 -11.91
CA GLY A 9 -15.05 -14.60 -10.83
C GLY A 9 -16.47 -14.78 -11.38
N ARG A 10 -17.45 -14.90 -10.47
CA ARG A 10 -18.88 -15.02 -10.82
C ARG A 10 -19.62 -13.76 -10.38
N PRO A 11 -20.64 -13.27 -11.10
CA PRO A 11 -21.35 -12.03 -10.74
C PRO A 11 -21.87 -11.99 -9.30
N GLU A 12 -22.28 -13.13 -8.75
CA GLU A 12 -22.78 -13.24 -7.37
C GLU A 12 -21.70 -12.97 -6.32
N GLU A 13 -20.42 -13.08 -6.68
CA GLU A 13 -19.30 -12.71 -5.81
C GLU A 13 -19.34 -11.22 -5.45
N ALA A 14 -19.82 -10.35 -6.34
CA ALA A 14 -19.88 -8.91 -6.09
C ALA A 14 -20.84 -8.51 -4.97
N THR A 15 -21.86 -9.33 -4.70
CA THR A 15 -22.85 -9.10 -3.65
C THR A 15 -22.72 -10.08 -2.49
N HIS A 16 -21.75 -11.00 -2.56
CA HIS A 16 -21.55 -11.99 -1.52
C HIS A 16 -21.10 -11.31 -0.22
N PRO A 17 -21.70 -11.63 0.95
CA PRO A 17 -21.38 -10.96 2.21
C PRO A 17 -19.90 -10.96 2.56
N ASP A 18 -19.18 -12.06 2.29
CA ASP A 18 -17.74 -12.14 2.58
C ASP A 18 -16.89 -11.28 1.65
N ALA A 19 -17.30 -11.09 0.39
CA ALA A 19 -16.63 -10.19 -0.54
C ALA A 19 -16.84 -8.73 -0.11
N LEU A 20 -18.05 -8.38 0.34
CA LEU A 20 -18.35 -7.04 0.87
C LEU A 20 -17.60 -6.76 2.18
N LYS A 21 -17.53 -7.73 3.10
CA LYS A 21 -16.71 -7.62 4.31
C LYS A 21 -15.24 -7.43 3.99
N ALA A 22 -14.72 -8.17 3.01
CA ALA A 22 -13.35 -8.03 2.55
C ALA A 22 -13.07 -6.67 1.90
N ALA A 23 -14.00 -6.18 1.06
CA ALA A 23 -13.90 -4.83 0.50
C ALA A 23 -13.92 -3.75 1.60
N LEU A 24 -14.78 -3.89 2.62
CA LEU A 24 -14.78 -2.97 3.75
C LEU A 24 -13.46 -3.04 4.56
N ALA A 25 -12.90 -4.23 4.74
CA ALA A 25 -11.59 -4.38 5.40
C ALA A 25 -10.48 -3.70 4.59
N GLU A 26 -10.45 -3.85 3.27
CA GLU A 26 -9.51 -3.14 2.40
C GLU A 26 -9.68 -1.61 2.48
N PHE A 27 -10.92 -1.12 2.48
CA PHE A 27 -11.20 0.31 2.66
C PHE A 27 -10.63 0.84 3.97
N ILE A 28 -10.90 0.17 5.10
CA ILE A 28 -10.43 0.58 6.42
C ILE A 28 -8.91 0.47 6.52
N SER A 29 -8.32 -0.62 6.04
CA SER A 29 -6.87 -0.83 6.07
C SER A 29 -6.14 0.22 5.23
N THR A 30 -6.61 0.53 4.01
CA THR A 30 -5.98 1.56 3.18
C THR A 30 -6.19 2.95 3.77
N LEU A 31 -7.34 3.23 4.39
CA LEU A 31 -7.55 4.48 5.12
C LEU A 31 -6.51 4.66 6.23
N ILE A 32 -6.31 3.65 7.08
CA ILE A 32 -5.32 3.70 8.18
C ILE A 32 -3.91 3.92 7.62
N PHE A 33 -3.55 3.15 6.58
CA PHE A 33 -2.23 3.24 5.95
C PHE A 33 -1.95 4.64 5.38
N VAL A 34 -2.86 5.17 4.56
CA VAL A 34 -2.67 6.47 3.89
C VAL A 34 -2.76 7.62 4.89
N PHE A 35 -3.67 7.55 5.87
CA PHE A 35 -3.80 8.59 6.89
C PHE A 35 -2.49 8.78 7.68
N ALA A 36 -1.87 7.68 8.10
CA ALA A 36 -0.61 7.73 8.84
C ALA A 36 0.58 8.11 7.93
N GLY A 37 0.67 7.49 6.74
CA GLY A 37 1.75 7.72 5.78
C GLY A 37 1.78 9.18 5.30
N SER A 38 0.71 9.65 4.65
CA SER A 38 0.60 11.04 4.18
C SER A 38 0.57 12.04 5.34
N GLY A 39 -0.06 11.69 6.46
CA GLY A 39 -0.08 12.52 7.67
C GLY A 39 1.30 12.80 8.23
N SER A 40 2.24 11.84 8.13
CA SER A 40 3.63 12.06 8.56
C SER A 40 4.35 13.13 7.73
N GLY A 41 4.12 13.16 6.41
CA GLY A 41 4.64 14.21 5.54
C GLY A 41 4.06 15.58 5.86
N MET A 42 2.75 15.66 6.14
CA MET A 42 2.11 16.90 6.58
C MET A 42 2.64 17.36 7.95
N ALA A 43 2.86 16.43 8.88
CA ALA A 43 3.44 16.73 10.19
C ALA A 43 4.87 17.27 10.05
N PHE A 44 5.69 16.66 9.19
CA PHE A 44 7.03 17.17 8.89
C PHE A 44 6.97 18.60 8.34
N ASN A 45 6.15 18.85 7.31
CA ASN A 45 5.97 20.17 6.72
C ASN A 45 5.51 21.20 7.76
N LYS A 46 4.62 20.80 8.68
CA LYS A 46 4.14 21.68 9.76
C LYS A 46 5.23 22.02 10.77
N LEU A 47 6.11 21.07 11.11
CA LEU A 47 7.21 21.29 12.05
C LEU A 47 8.36 22.10 11.46
N THR A 48 8.50 22.10 10.13
CA THR A 48 9.59 22.79 9.42
C THR A 48 9.15 24.05 8.68
N ASP A 49 7.89 24.49 8.87
CA ASP A 49 7.29 25.60 8.13
C ASP A 49 7.44 25.46 6.60
N ASN A 50 7.15 24.27 6.08
CA ASN A 50 7.35 23.85 4.68
C ASN A 50 8.81 23.95 4.22
N GLY A 51 9.75 23.69 5.13
CA GLY A 51 11.17 23.58 4.81
C GLY A 51 11.49 22.44 3.84
N ALA A 52 12.72 22.44 3.30
CA ALA A 52 13.18 21.39 2.41
C ALA A 52 13.15 20.00 3.08
N THR A 53 12.93 18.96 2.28
CA THR A 53 13.06 17.57 2.74
C THR A 53 14.45 17.33 3.31
N THR A 54 14.50 16.78 4.52
CA THR A 54 15.73 16.40 5.21
C THR A 54 15.79 14.88 5.40
N PRO A 55 16.97 14.31 5.75
CA PRO A 55 17.05 12.91 6.15
C PRO A 55 16.10 12.53 7.29
N SER A 56 15.84 13.44 8.25
CA SER A 56 14.87 13.18 9.32
C SER A 56 13.43 13.10 8.82
N GLY A 57 13.05 13.94 7.85
CA GLY A 57 11.75 13.84 7.18
C GLY A 57 11.59 12.53 6.42
N LEU A 58 12.62 12.11 5.68
CA LEU A 58 12.62 10.83 4.95
C LEU A 58 12.49 9.63 5.89
N VAL A 59 13.25 9.62 6.99
CA VAL A 59 13.16 8.56 8.02
C VAL A 59 11.78 8.55 8.68
N SER A 60 11.21 9.73 8.99
CA SER A 60 9.87 9.82 9.56
C SER A 60 8.81 9.26 8.63
N ALA A 61 8.85 9.61 7.33
CA ALA A 61 7.94 9.08 6.32
C ALA A 61 8.07 7.56 6.17
N SER A 62 9.31 7.05 6.08
CA SER A 62 9.60 5.62 6.00
C SER A 62 9.01 4.83 7.18
N LEU A 63 9.26 5.28 8.41
CA LEU A 63 8.76 4.61 9.61
C LEU A 63 7.23 4.65 9.69
N ALA A 64 6.63 5.80 9.38
CA ALA A 64 5.18 5.95 9.39
C ALA A 64 4.50 4.98 8.39
N HIS A 65 4.98 4.94 7.15
CA HIS A 65 4.45 4.02 6.13
C HIS A 65 4.68 2.56 6.50
N GLY A 66 5.87 2.20 6.97
CA GLY A 66 6.18 0.82 7.32
C GLY A 66 5.34 0.28 8.48
N PHE A 67 5.21 1.07 9.56
CA PHE A 67 4.38 0.67 10.70
C PHE A 67 2.90 0.69 10.36
N ALA A 68 2.42 1.71 9.64
CA ALA A 68 1.03 1.78 9.25
C ALA A 68 0.65 0.63 8.31
N LEU A 69 1.50 0.27 7.34
CA LEU A 69 1.26 -0.86 6.45
C LEU A 69 1.32 -2.18 7.19
N PHE A 70 2.30 -2.37 8.10
CA PHE A 70 2.35 -3.55 8.97
C PHE A 70 1.01 -3.75 9.70
N VAL A 71 0.50 -2.70 10.35
CA VAL A 71 -0.77 -2.76 11.07
C VAL A 71 -1.95 -2.98 10.12
N ALA A 72 -2.03 -2.23 9.02
CA ALA A 72 -3.11 -2.30 8.04
C ALA A 72 -3.23 -3.70 7.41
N VAL A 73 -2.11 -4.34 7.08
CA VAL A 73 -2.06 -5.73 6.61
C VAL A 73 -2.49 -6.67 7.73
N SER A 74 -1.99 -6.49 8.96
CA SER A 74 -2.31 -7.35 10.10
C SER A 74 -3.81 -7.40 10.41
N VAL A 75 -4.47 -6.24 10.42
CA VAL A 75 -5.92 -6.16 10.72
C VAL A 75 -6.79 -6.64 9.58
N GLY A 76 -6.31 -6.57 8.32
CA GLY A 76 -7.01 -7.07 7.14
C GLY A 76 -6.75 -8.55 6.82
N ALA A 77 -5.67 -9.13 7.35
CA ALA A 77 -5.14 -10.44 6.94
C ALA A 77 -6.18 -11.57 6.97
N ASN A 78 -6.98 -11.65 8.03
CA ASN A 78 -7.98 -12.72 8.22
C ASN A 78 -9.35 -12.42 7.60
N ILE A 79 -9.53 -11.26 6.94
CA ILE A 79 -10.80 -10.85 6.34
C ILE A 79 -10.66 -10.73 4.82
N SER A 80 -9.70 -9.92 4.36
CA SER A 80 -9.44 -9.65 2.95
C SER A 80 -8.14 -10.28 2.44
N GLY A 81 -7.24 -10.69 3.33
CA GLY A 81 -5.84 -10.98 3.00
C GLY A 81 -4.92 -9.77 3.19
N GLY A 82 -5.47 -8.59 3.51
CA GLY A 82 -4.71 -7.38 3.81
C GLY A 82 -3.85 -6.93 2.63
N HIS A 83 -4.45 -6.72 1.45
CA HIS A 83 -3.69 -6.30 0.27
C HIS A 83 -3.27 -4.84 0.38
N VAL A 84 -4.20 -3.95 0.76
CA VAL A 84 -4.01 -2.51 1.05
C VAL A 84 -3.48 -1.69 -0.14
N ASN A 85 -3.14 -2.35 -1.25
CA ASN A 85 -2.43 -1.80 -2.39
C ASN A 85 -2.95 -2.43 -3.71
N PRO A 86 -3.29 -1.61 -4.73
CA PRO A 86 -3.75 -2.10 -6.03
C PRO A 86 -2.74 -2.99 -6.78
N ALA A 87 -1.44 -2.71 -6.70
CA ALA A 87 -0.38 -3.50 -7.32
C ALA A 87 -0.21 -4.87 -6.65
N VAL A 88 -0.37 -4.94 -5.32
CA VAL A 88 -0.42 -6.22 -4.58
C VAL A 88 -1.63 -7.03 -5.03
N THR A 89 -2.79 -6.39 -5.15
CA THR A 89 -4.02 -7.02 -5.63
C THR A 89 -3.88 -7.52 -7.08
N PHE A 90 -3.26 -6.73 -7.94
CA PHE A 90 -2.95 -7.12 -9.32
C PHE A 90 -1.98 -8.31 -9.36
N GLY A 91 -0.92 -8.28 -8.56
CA GLY A 91 0.02 -9.38 -8.44
C GLY A 91 -0.66 -10.67 -7.97
N ALA A 92 -1.54 -10.58 -6.97
CA ALA A 92 -2.36 -11.71 -6.51
C ALA A 92 -3.27 -12.25 -7.63
N PHE A 93 -3.87 -11.37 -8.42
CA PHE A 93 -4.74 -11.75 -9.55
C PHE A 93 -3.95 -12.48 -10.64
N VAL A 94 -2.80 -11.95 -11.05
CA VAL A 94 -1.94 -12.56 -12.08
C VAL A 94 -1.45 -13.96 -11.65
N GLY A 95 -1.19 -14.18 -10.36
CA GLY A 95 -0.84 -15.51 -9.85
C GLY A 95 -2.03 -16.40 -9.50
N GLY A 96 -3.27 -15.97 -9.76
CA GLY A 96 -4.47 -16.78 -9.55
C GLY A 96 -4.90 -16.92 -8.09
N ASN A 97 -4.55 -15.98 -7.22
CA ASN A 97 -4.86 -15.98 -5.79
C ASN A 97 -6.08 -15.12 -5.42
N ILE A 98 -6.63 -14.38 -6.38
CA ILE A 98 -7.88 -13.61 -6.28
C ILE A 98 -8.55 -13.60 -7.66
N THR A 99 -9.88 -13.53 -7.72
CA THR A 99 -10.62 -13.37 -8.97
C THR A 99 -10.52 -11.92 -9.47
N LEU A 100 -10.72 -11.69 -10.77
CA LEU A 100 -10.75 -10.34 -11.33
C LEU A 100 -11.85 -9.50 -10.67
N LEU A 101 -13.05 -10.05 -10.51
CA LEU A 101 -14.18 -9.34 -9.94
C LEU A 101 -13.92 -8.91 -8.49
N ARG A 102 -13.37 -9.79 -7.65
CA ARG A 102 -12.97 -9.45 -6.28
C ARG A 102 -11.79 -8.47 -6.25
N GLY A 103 -10.85 -8.59 -7.19
CA GLY A 103 -9.77 -7.63 -7.37
C GLY A 103 -10.27 -6.21 -7.68
N ILE A 104 -11.29 -6.07 -8.53
CA ILE A 104 -11.93 -4.78 -8.82
C ILE A 104 -12.61 -4.20 -7.57
N LEU A 105 -13.30 -5.01 -6.77
CA LEU A 105 -13.88 -4.55 -5.50
C LEU A 105 -12.80 -4.03 -4.54
N TYR A 106 -11.66 -4.72 -4.48
CA TYR A 106 -10.53 -4.31 -3.66
C TYR A 106 -9.95 -2.99 -4.15
N TRP A 107 -9.75 -2.82 -5.46
CA TRP A 107 -9.27 -1.56 -6.01
C TRP A 107 -10.21 -0.39 -5.71
N ILE A 108 -11.53 -0.58 -5.87
CA ILE A 108 -12.52 0.45 -5.52
C ILE A 108 -12.40 0.80 -4.03
N ALA A 109 -12.37 -0.21 -3.16
CA ALA A 109 -12.25 -0.01 -1.72
C ALA A 109 -10.95 0.71 -1.32
N GLN A 110 -9.81 0.29 -1.87
CA GLN A 110 -8.49 0.86 -1.62
C GLN A 110 -8.43 2.34 -2.06
N LEU A 111 -8.91 2.65 -3.28
CA LEU A 111 -8.95 4.01 -3.80
C LEU A 111 -9.88 4.91 -2.99
N LEU A 112 -11.04 4.41 -2.57
CA LEU A 112 -11.94 5.14 -1.69
C LEU A 112 -11.34 5.35 -0.30
N GLY A 113 -10.69 4.33 0.28
CA GLY A 113 -10.03 4.41 1.58
C GLY A 113 -8.92 5.46 1.59
N SER A 114 -8.07 5.46 0.57
CA SER A 114 -7.03 6.47 0.34
C SER A 114 -7.62 7.88 0.19
N THR A 115 -8.67 8.03 -0.62
CA THR A 115 -9.34 9.32 -0.84
C THR A 115 -9.93 9.87 0.46
N VAL A 116 -10.63 9.03 1.23
CA VAL A 116 -11.22 9.43 2.52
C VAL A 116 -10.14 9.79 3.53
N ALA A 117 -9.02 9.06 3.59
CA ALA A 117 -7.89 9.41 4.44
C ALA A 117 -7.35 10.81 4.13
N CYS A 118 -7.14 11.13 2.86
CA CYS A 118 -6.69 12.47 2.43
C CYS A 118 -7.71 13.57 2.77
N LEU A 119 -9.01 13.31 2.60
CA LEU A 119 -10.06 14.27 2.98
C LEU A 119 -10.10 14.50 4.49
N LEU A 120 -9.96 13.45 5.29
CA LEU A 120 -9.89 13.54 6.75
C LEU A 120 -8.65 14.29 7.21
N LEU A 121 -7.48 14.04 6.59
CA LEU A 121 -6.26 14.79 6.86
C LEU A 121 -6.43 16.28 6.55
N LYS A 122 -6.96 16.61 5.37
CA LYS A 122 -7.23 17.99 4.98
C LYS A 122 -8.14 18.69 5.98
N PHE A 123 -9.24 18.04 6.37
CA PHE A 123 -10.17 18.58 7.37
C PHE A 123 -9.49 18.77 8.74
N ALA A 124 -8.82 17.74 9.25
CA ALA A 124 -8.22 17.73 10.59
C ALA A 124 -7.04 18.71 10.73
N THR A 125 -6.40 19.08 9.62
CA THR A 125 -5.25 20.00 9.61
C THR A 125 -5.60 21.43 9.25
N GLY A 126 -6.89 21.75 9.07
CA GLY A 126 -7.34 23.11 8.73
C GLY A 126 -7.08 23.48 7.26
N ASP A 127 -7.47 22.59 6.35
CA ASP A 127 -7.37 22.73 4.90
C ASP A 127 -5.94 22.82 4.33
N LEU A 128 -4.94 22.31 5.06
CA LEU A 128 -3.60 22.13 4.50
C LEU A 128 -3.63 21.14 3.32
N GLY A 129 -2.79 21.42 2.32
CA GLY A 129 -2.62 20.54 1.17
C GLY A 129 -2.03 19.19 1.57
N VAL A 130 -2.66 18.11 1.11
CA VAL A 130 -2.11 16.75 1.26
C VAL A 130 -1.15 16.50 0.08
N PRO A 131 0.15 16.28 0.33
CA PRO A 131 1.13 16.11 -0.75
C PRO A 131 0.88 14.81 -1.51
N ALA A 132 1.03 14.87 -2.83
CA ALA A 132 1.08 13.71 -3.70
C ALA A 132 2.54 13.39 -4.07
N PHE A 133 2.81 12.12 -4.43
CA PHE A 133 4.13 11.73 -4.93
C PHE A 133 4.43 12.44 -6.26
N ALA A 134 5.66 12.91 -6.40
CA ALA A 134 6.12 13.65 -7.56
C ALA A 134 7.63 13.43 -7.77
N LEU A 135 8.08 13.58 -9.01
CA LEU A 135 9.50 13.50 -9.33
C LEU A 135 10.26 14.65 -8.68
N SER A 136 11.36 14.31 -8.04
CA SER A 136 12.32 15.31 -7.55
C SER A 136 13.02 16.00 -8.72
N SER A 137 13.47 17.24 -8.47
CA SER A 137 14.17 18.03 -9.49
C SER A 137 15.37 17.27 -10.06
N GLY A 138 15.40 17.12 -11.39
CA GLY A 138 16.47 16.41 -12.10
C GLY A 138 16.29 14.89 -12.22
N VAL A 139 15.23 14.31 -11.66
CA VAL A 139 14.90 12.88 -11.83
C VAL A 139 14.06 12.68 -13.10
N GLY A 140 14.57 11.86 -14.03
CA GLY A 140 13.86 11.51 -15.26
C GLY A 140 12.78 10.46 -15.02
N VAL A 141 11.74 10.47 -15.86
CA VAL A 141 10.62 9.50 -15.82
C VAL A 141 11.12 8.06 -15.93
N SER A 142 12.11 7.79 -16.80
CA SER A 142 12.68 6.45 -16.95
C SER A 142 13.43 5.98 -15.71
N ASN A 143 14.11 6.89 -15.00
CA ASN A 143 14.80 6.57 -13.74
C ASN A 143 13.79 6.20 -12.66
N ALA A 144 12.75 7.01 -12.47
CA ALA A 144 11.66 6.74 -11.53
C ALA A 144 10.92 5.44 -11.86
N LEU A 145 10.67 5.16 -13.15
CA LEU A 145 10.05 3.90 -13.56
C LEU A 145 10.85 2.67 -13.11
N VAL A 146 12.19 2.74 -13.16
CA VAL A 146 13.04 1.64 -12.69
C VAL A 146 12.93 1.47 -11.17
N PHE A 147 12.94 2.58 -10.41
CA PHE A 147 12.70 2.55 -8.97
C PHE A 147 11.36 1.88 -8.66
N GLU A 148 10.27 2.37 -9.24
CA GLU A 148 8.93 1.85 -9.03
C GLU A 148 8.80 0.37 -9.38
N ILE A 149 9.37 -0.07 -10.51
CA ILE A 149 9.37 -1.49 -10.90
C ILE A 149 10.08 -2.35 -9.84
N VAL A 150 11.29 -1.97 -9.42
CA VAL A 150 12.09 -2.79 -8.50
C VAL A 150 11.49 -2.80 -7.11
N MET A 151 11.07 -1.65 -6.59
CA MET A 151 10.48 -1.50 -5.26
C MET A 151 9.12 -2.21 -5.17
N THR A 152 8.24 -2.00 -6.15
CA THR A 152 6.94 -2.67 -6.20
C THR A 152 7.10 -4.17 -6.41
N PHE A 153 8.03 -4.62 -7.25
CA PHE A 153 8.34 -6.04 -7.38
C PHE A 153 8.79 -6.63 -6.03
N GLY A 154 9.69 -5.94 -5.30
CA GLY A 154 10.13 -6.34 -3.97
C GLY A 154 8.96 -6.49 -2.99
N LEU A 155 8.05 -5.52 -2.95
CA LEU A 155 6.84 -5.58 -2.13
C LEU A 155 5.95 -6.78 -2.49
N VAL A 156 5.57 -6.91 -3.77
CA VAL A 156 4.68 -7.98 -4.23
C VAL A 156 5.33 -9.35 -4.03
N TYR A 157 6.64 -9.46 -4.27
CA TYR A 157 7.39 -10.69 -4.02
C TYR A 157 7.41 -11.05 -2.53
N THR A 158 7.61 -10.08 -1.63
CA THR A 158 7.51 -10.31 -0.18
C THR A 158 6.13 -10.80 0.22
N VAL A 159 5.05 -10.24 -0.34
CA VAL A 159 3.68 -10.74 -0.13
C VAL A 159 3.58 -12.20 -0.58
N TYR A 160 4.08 -12.54 -1.76
CA TYR A 160 4.04 -13.91 -2.26
C TYR A 160 4.78 -14.90 -1.36
N ALA A 161 6.03 -14.59 -1.03
CA ALA A 161 6.91 -15.46 -0.26
C ALA A 161 6.46 -15.64 1.19
N THR A 162 5.87 -14.61 1.81
CA THR A 162 5.54 -14.62 3.23
C THR A 162 4.06 -14.90 3.51
N ALA A 163 3.13 -14.48 2.65
CA ALA A 163 1.69 -14.54 2.92
C ALA A 163 0.93 -15.49 1.98
N VAL A 164 1.35 -15.65 0.72
CA VAL A 164 0.58 -16.39 -0.29
C VAL A 164 1.05 -17.84 -0.40
N ASP A 165 2.36 -18.10 -0.48
CA ASP A 165 2.90 -19.44 -0.73
C ASP A 165 2.39 -20.45 0.32
N PRO A 166 1.78 -21.58 -0.07
CA PRO A 166 1.39 -22.64 0.86
C PRO A 166 2.56 -23.22 1.68
N LYS A 167 3.80 -23.09 1.19
CA LYS A 167 5.03 -23.55 1.85
C LYS A 167 5.65 -22.53 2.80
N ARG A 168 5.02 -21.37 3.02
CA ARG A 168 5.54 -20.27 3.86
C ARG A 168 5.90 -20.69 5.28
N GLY A 169 5.25 -21.71 5.84
CA GLY A 169 5.48 -22.15 7.22
C GLY A 169 5.33 -21.01 8.23
N SER A 170 6.31 -20.85 9.12
CA SER A 170 6.33 -19.80 10.14
C SER A 170 6.51 -18.38 9.59
N LEU A 171 6.90 -18.21 8.32
CA LEU A 171 6.98 -16.88 7.69
C LEU A 171 5.60 -16.18 7.68
N GLY A 172 4.51 -16.96 7.63
CA GLY A 172 3.15 -16.41 7.71
C GLY A 172 2.89 -15.60 8.97
N THR A 173 3.54 -15.94 10.09
CA THR A 173 3.39 -15.21 11.36
C THR A 173 3.97 -13.80 11.28
N ILE A 174 5.06 -13.62 10.55
CA ILE A 174 5.76 -12.33 10.40
C ILE A 174 5.44 -11.63 9.08
N ALA A 175 4.57 -12.20 8.24
CA ALA A 175 4.27 -11.68 6.91
C ALA A 175 3.84 -10.21 6.92
N PRO A 176 2.90 -9.76 7.78
CA PRO A 176 2.54 -8.36 7.83
C PRO A 176 3.72 -7.44 8.18
N LEU A 177 4.59 -7.88 9.10
CA LEU A 177 5.77 -7.11 9.51
C LEU A 177 6.77 -7.02 8.35
N ALA A 178 7.06 -8.12 7.67
CA ALA A 178 7.95 -8.14 6.51
C ALA A 178 7.44 -7.23 5.38
N ILE A 179 6.13 -7.25 5.11
CA ILE A 179 5.47 -6.40 4.11
C ILE A 179 5.58 -4.92 4.48
N GLY A 180 5.35 -4.55 5.74
CA GLY A 180 5.54 -3.17 6.19
C GLY A 180 6.99 -2.71 6.09
N LEU A 181 7.95 -3.55 6.53
CA LEU A 181 9.36 -3.19 6.57
C LEU A 181 9.99 -3.06 5.18
N ILE A 182 9.56 -3.84 4.18
CA ILE A 182 10.08 -3.68 2.81
C ILE A 182 9.64 -2.34 2.21
N VAL A 183 8.43 -1.86 2.51
CA VAL A 183 7.98 -0.52 2.08
C VAL A 183 8.78 0.57 2.77
N ALA A 184 9.02 0.47 4.08
CA ALA A 184 9.90 1.40 4.79
C ALA A 184 11.30 1.46 4.16
N ALA A 185 11.93 0.30 3.92
CA ALA A 185 13.24 0.22 3.30
C ALA A 185 13.27 0.84 1.89
N ASN A 186 12.23 0.59 1.09
CA ASN A 186 12.08 1.19 -0.23
C ASN A 186 11.92 2.72 -0.17
N ILE A 187 11.19 3.25 0.81
CA ILE A 187 11.07 4.71 1.01
C ILE A 187 12.43 5.33 1.36
N LEU A 188 13.25 4.68 2.19
CA LEU A 188 14.61 5.16 2.47
C LEU A 188 15.50 5.19 1.21
N ALA A 189 15.25 4.32 0.25
CA ALA A 189 16.01 4.23 -1.00
C ALA A 189 15.49 5.17 -2.10
N GLY A 190 14.19 5.15 -2.38
CA GLY A 190 13.54 5.84 -3.50
C GLY A 190 12.87 7.17 -3.13
N GLY A 191 12.59 7.42 -1.84
CA GLY A 191 11.74 8.55 -1.43
C GLY A 191 12.29 9.94 -1.77
N ALA A 192 13.61 10.08 -1.91
CA ALA A 192 14.25 11.32 -2.36
C ALA A 192 14.28 11.50 -3.90
N PHE A 193 13.80 10.53 -4.66
CA PHE A 193 13.83 10.53 -6.12
C PHE A 193 12.44 10.63 -6.73
N ASP A 194 11.56 9.66 -6.47
CA ASP A 194 10.19 9.58 -7.01
C ASP A 194 9.11 9.60 -5.93
N GLY A 195 9.50 9.53 -4.66
CA GLY A 195 8.60 9.48 -3.51
C GLY A 195 8.35 8.07 -2.98
N ALA A 196 8.78 7.03 -3.70
CA ALA A 196 8.61 5.60 -3.38
C ALA A 196 7.15 5.22 -3.07
N SER A 197 6.32 5.17 -4.12
CA SER A 197 4.88 4.92 -4.00
C SER A 197 4.49 3.47 -3.67
#